data_AF-A0A662QAD1-F1
#
_entry.id   AF-A0A662QAD1-F1
#
_cell.length_a   1.000
_cell.length_b   1.000
_cell.length_c   1.000
_cell.angle_alpha   90.00
_cell.angle_beta   90.00
_cell.angle_gamma   90.00
#
_symmetry.space_group_name_H-M   'P 1'
#
loop_
_entity.id
_entity.type
_entity.pdbx_description
1 polymer ?
#
loop_
_entity_poly.entity_id
_entity_poly.type
_entity_poly.pdbx_seq_one_letter_code
_entity_poly.pdbx_strand_id
1 'polypeptide(L)' 'MPRVRSVKITKTRRIGGRLYMLLTKGFDTKAEAEEFVRDFGLRRFLLIDIVKGTDGKWYVYGAARLQYGRARVD' A
#
# COMPACT_ATOMS: atom_id res chain seq x y z
N MET A 1 -19.41 2.74 -12.84
CA MET A 1 -18.58 2.44 -11.65
C MET A 1 -17.33 1.69 -12.10
N PRO A 2 -16.10 2.12 -11.75
CA PRO A 2 -14.90 1.40 -12.16
C PRO A 2 -14.87 0.01 -11.52
N ARG A 3 -14.76 -1.05 -12.33
CA ARG A 3 -14.64 -2.43 -11.83
C ARG A 3 -13.34 -2.53 -11.03
N VAL A 4 -13.44 -2.72 -9.72
CA VAL A 4 -12.28 -3.06 -8.88
C VAL A 4 -11.78 -4.42 -9.35
N ARG A 5 -10.73 -4.42 -10.19
CA ARG A 5 -10.08 -5.66 -10.63
C ARG A 5 -9.38 -6.26 -9.43
N SER A 6 -9.88 -7.40 -8.94
CA SER A 6 -9.21 -8.20 -7.91
C SER A 6 -7.88 -8.73 -8.44
N VAL A 7 -6.83 -8.77 -7.61
CA VAL A 7 -5.49 -9.20 -8.04
C VAL A 7 -4.93 -10.28 -7.12
N LYS A 8 -4.04 -11.14 -7.65
CA LYS A 8 -3.26 -12.05 -6.81
C LYS A 8 -2.30 -11.22 -5.94
N ILE A 9 -2.34 -11.46 -4.64
CA ILE A 9 -1.54 -10.73 -3.66
C ILE A 9 -0.17 -11.39 -3.51
N THR A 10 0.87 -10.56 -3.53
CA THR A 10 2.27 -10.94 -3.36
C THR A 10 2.92 -10.08 -2.27
N LYS A 11 4.03 -10.55 -1.66
CA LYS A 11 4.72 -9.75 -0.63
C LYS A 11 5.18 -8.38 -1.14
N THR A 12 5.49 -8.29 -2.43
CA THR A 12 5.91 -7.05 -3.09
C THR A 12 5.19 -6.87 -4.41
N ARG A 13 5.01 -5.62 -4.83
CA ARG A 13 4.37 -5.26 -6.10
C ARG A 13 5.05 -4.05 -6.72
N ARG A 14 5.22 -4.03 -8.05
CA ARG A 14 5.66 -2.82 -8.77
C ARG A 14 4.45 -2.06 -9.30
N ILE A 15 4.38 -0.76 -8.99
CA ILE A 15 3.32 0.15 -9.43
C ILE A 15 4.00 1.43 -9.92
N GLY A 16 3.81 1.79 -11.19
CA GLY A 16 4.44 2.97 -11.79
C GLY A 16 5.97 3.00 -11.60
N GLY A 17 6.64 1.85 -11.75
CA GLY A 17 8.10 1.71 -11.57
C GLY A 17 8.57 1.60 -10.12
N ARG A 18 7.74 1.91 -9.13
CA ARG A 18 8.11 1.89 -7.70
C ARG A 18 7.76 0.54 -7.06
N LEU A 19 8.62 0.05 -6.18
CA LEU A 19 8.40 -1.15 -5.38
C LEU A 19 7.56 -0.82 -4.13
N TYR A 20 6.44 -1.50 -4.00
CA TYR A 20 5.57 -1.48 -2.84
C TYR A 20 5.68 -2.80 -2.08
N MET A 21 5.67 -2.73 -0.75
CA MET A 21 5.69 -3.88 0.14
C MET A 21 4.33 -4.03 0.82
N LEU A 22 3.90 -5.27 1.01
CA LEU A 22 2.68 -5.57 1.75
C LEU A 22 2.89 -5.25 3.24
N LEU A 23 2.02 -4.44 3.83
CA LEU A 23 2.18 -3.97 5.21
C LEU A 23 1.43 -4.81 6.24
N THR A 24 0.41 -5.57 5.83
CA THR A 24 -0.48 -6.27 6.77
C THR A 24 -1.19 -7.45 6.11
N LYS A 25 -1.79 -8.31 6.95
CA LYS A 25 -2.75 -9.34 6.51
C LYS A 25 -4.04 -8.66 6.05
N GLY A 26 -4.72 -9.25 5.07
CA GLY A 26 -5.87 -8.62 4.42
C GLY A 26 -7.07 -8.40 5.36
N PHE A 27 -7.79 -7.30 5.12
CA PHE A 27 -9.02 -6.90 5.81
C PHE A 27 -10.26 -7.37 5.05
N ASP A 28 -11.40 -7.49 5.72
CA ASP A 28 -12.63 -7.95 5.07
C ASP A 28 -13.30 -6.79 4.29
N THR A 29 -13.11 -5.55 4.73
CA THR A 29 -13.63 -4.36 4.08
C THR A 29 -12.55 -3.34 3.71
N LYS A 30 -12.86 -2.48 2.73
CA LYS A 30 -11.98 -1.35 2.36
C LYS A 30 -11.87 -0.32 3.49
N ALA A 31 -12.96 -0.13 4.23
CA ALA A 31 -13.04 0.83 5.32
C ALA A 31 -12.06 0.48 6.44
N GLU A 32 -11.99 -0.80 6.84
CA GLU A 32 -11.01 -1.29 7.83
C GLU A 32 -9.56 -1.08 7.36
N ALA A 33 -9.29 -1.32 6.07
CA ALA A 33 -7.97 -1.06 5.50
C ALA A 33 -7.60 0.43 5.51
N GLU A 34 -8.58 1.31 5.27
CA GLU A 34 -8.40 2.77 5.33
C GLU A 34 -8.24 3.28 6.76
N GLU A 35 -8.96 2.70 7.72
CA GLU A 35 -8.82 2.98 9.15
C GLU A 35 -7.43 2.59 9.66
N PHE A 36 -6.95 1.39 9.34
CA PHE A 36 -5.57 0.99 9.62
C PHE A 36 -4.54 2.01 9.09
N VAL A 37 -4.74 2.50 7.86
CA VAL A 37 -3.83 3.51 7.28
C VAL A 37 -3.88 4.83 8.04
N ARG A 38 -5.06 5.22 8.54
CA ARG A 38 -5.28 6.45 9.30
C ARG A 38 -4.69 6.37 10.70
N ASP A 39 -5.00 5.31 11.43
CA ASP A 39 -4.66 5.15 12.85
C ASP A 39 -3.14 5.09 13.07
N PHE A 40 -2.42 4.48 12.14
CA PHE A 40 -0.95 4.45 12.16
C PHE A 40 -0.31 5.64 11.44
N GLY A 41 -1.10 6.59 10.92
CA GLY A 41 -0.61 7.76 10.20
C GLY A 41 0.29 7.40 9.00
N LEU A 42 0.07 6.26 8.36
CA LEU A 42 1.02 5.67 7.40
C LEU A 42 1.27 6.60 6.21
N ARG A 43 0.24 7.35 5.80
CA ARG A 43 0.33 8.35 4.73
C ARG A 43 1.27 9.51 5.04
N ARG A 44 1.77 9.66 6.27
CA ARG A 44 2.83 10.62 6.61
C ARG A 44 4.17 10.18 6.02
N PHE A 45 4.46 8.88 6.09
CA PHE A 45 5.78 8.32 5.78
C PHE A 45 5.81 7.53 4.45
N LEU A 46 4.68 6.97 4.05
CA LEU A 46 4.58 6.05 2.92
C LEU A 46 3.59 6.55 1.87
N LEU A 47 3.87 6.18 0.62
CA LEU A 47 2.85 6.12 -0.41
C LEU A 47 2.05 4.84 -0.21
N ILE A 48 0.73 4.96 -0.21
CA ILE A 48 -0.18 3.85 0.12
C ILE A 48 -1.02 3.48 -1.10
N ASP A 49 -1.10 2.18 -1.39
CA ASP A 49 -2.04 1.59 -2.33
C ASP A 49 -2.91 0.56 -1.58
N ILE A 50 -4.23 0.59 -1.82
CA ILE A 50 -5.19 -0.32 -1.18
C ILE A 50 -5.88 -1.12 -2.27
N VAL A 51 -5.72 -2.44 -2.22
CA VAL A 51 -6.08 -3.32 -3.34
C VAL A 51 -6.93 -4.49 -2.86
N LYS A 52 -7.94 -4.86 -3.65
CA LYS A 52 -8.74 -6.06 -3.40
C LYS A 52 -8.03 -7.30 -3.95
N GLY A 53 -7.81 -8.29 -3.10
CA GLY A 53 -7.30 -9.61 -3.47
C GLY A 53 -8.35 -10.44 -4.19
N THR A 54 -7.90 -11.47 -4.92
CA THR A 54 -8.80 -12.49 -5.51
C THR A 54 -9.55 -13.31 -4.47
N ASP A 55 -9.04 -13.35 -3.23
CA ASP A 55 -9.69 -13.94 -2.06
C ASP A 55 -10.76 -13.03 -1.43
N GLY A 56 -11.00 -11.84 -2.01
CA GLY A 56 -12.02 -10.90 -1.56
C GLY A 56 -11.56 -9.91 -0.51
N LYS A 57 -10.37 -10.10 0.08
CA LYS A 57 -9.84 -9.24 1.15
C LYS A 57 -9.17 -7.99 0.61
N TRP A 58 -9.03 -6.97 1.44
CA TRP A 58 -8.38 -5.69 1.13
C TRP A 58 -6.99 -5.63 1.74
N TYR A 59 -6.00 -5.30 0.93
CA TYR A 59 -4.59 -5.30 1.32
C TYR A 59 -3.98 -3.91 1.18
N VAL A 60 -3.15 -3.55 2.15
CA VAL A 60 -2.44 -2.27 2.18
C VAL A 60 -1.00 -2.50 1.76
N TYR A 61 -0.62 -1.84 0.67
CA TYR A 61 0.74 -1.77 0.15
C TYR A 61 1.34 -0.41 0.47
N GLY A 62 2.60 -0.41 0.93
CA GLY A 62 3.36 0.79 1.23
C GLY A 62 4.65 0.86 0.43
N ALA A 63 4.99 2.06 -0.04
CA ALA A 63 6.33 2.36 -0.55
C ALA A 63 6.87 3.59 0.16
N ALA A 64 8.17 3.61 0.44
CA ALA A 64 8.81 4.79 1.01
C ALA A 64 8.52 6.01 0.13
N ARG A 65 8.12 7.13 0.76
CA ARG A 65 8.21 8.42 0.12
C ARG A 65 9.69 8.72 -0.01
N LEU A 66 10.25 8.51 -1.19
CA LEU A 66 11.60 8.98 -1.49
C LEU A 66 11.62 10.51 -1.33
N GLN A 67 11.91 11.01 -0.13
CA GLN A 67 12.66 12.24 -0.02
C GLN A 67 14.09 11.86 -0.41
N TYR A 68 14.41 11.98 -1.70
CA TYR A 68 15.79 12.20 -2.10
C TYR A 68 16.19 13.61 -1.61
N GLY A 69 16.24 13.79 -0.29
CA GLY A 69 17.04 14.84 0.31
C GLY A 69 18.47 14.38 0.19
N ARG A 70 19.26 15.13 -0.59
CA ARG A 70 20.72 15.01 -0.74
C ARG A 70 21.35 14.27 0.44
N ALA A 71 21.76 13.02 0.24
CA ALA A 71 22.91 12.52 0.98
C ALA A 71 24.11 13.35 0.48
N ARG A 72 24.32 14.51 1.11
CA ARG A 72 25.67 15.08 1.15
C ARG A 72 26.45 14.12 2.02
N VAL A 73 27.19 13.26 1.35
CA VAL A 73 28.46 12.76 1.86
C VAL A 73 29.36 13.98 1.97
N ASP A 74 29.50 14.51 3.19
CA ASP A 74 30.71 15.23 3.59
C ASP A 74 31.75 14.19 4.05
#